data_AF-A0A644WVK8-F1
#
_entry.id   AF-A0A644WVK8-F1
#
_cell.length_a   1.000
_cell.length_b   1.000
_cell.length_c   1.000
_cell.angle_alpha   90.00
_cell.angle_beta   90.00
_cell.angle_gamma   90.00
#
_symmetry.space_group_name_H-M   'P 1'
#
loop_
_entity.id
_entity.type
_entity.pdbx_description
1 polymer ?
#
loop_
_entity_poly.entity_id
_entity_poly.type
_entity_poly.pdbx_seq_one_letter_code
_entity_poly.pdbx_strand_id
1 'polypeptide(L)'
;MELQFENSNDEKARMLVLTGEEEPKKKRNPEKNLVFLEGIVASEPFPKQFSNGNKLVVFTLTFCNNYRTRGGEQIRISEWFQVVSWNKVADVVMNTVHKGARVKLKGRLRSSAWKDQEGVSHRRVQIVATEMKQAA
;
A
#
# COMPACT_ATOMS: atom_id res chain seq x y z
N MET A 1 27.57 -54.49 13.45
CA MET A 1 26.19 -53.96 13.43
C MET A 1 26.32 -52.47 13.17
N GLU A 2 26.43 -52.08 11.90
CA GLU A 2 26.51 -50.68 11.49
C GLU A 2 25.10 -50.12 11.38
N LEU A 3 24.84 -49.02 12.07
CA LEU A 3 23.61 -48.26 11.94
C LEU A 3 23.76 -47.34 10.72
N GLN A 4 23.03 -47.64 9.64
CA GLN A 4 22.88 -46.72 8.53
C GLN A 4 21.93 -45.59 8.94
N PHE A 5 22.38 -44.34 8.87
CA PHE A 5 21.57 -43.16 9.12
C PHE A 5 21.25 -42.51 7.78
N GLU A 6 19.98 -42.54 7.40
CA GLU A 6 19.50 -42.31 6.04
C GLU A 6 18.74 -40.97 5.91
N ASN A 7 19.18 -39.88 6.58
CA ASN A 7 18.54 -38.57 6.39
C ASN A 7 19.46 -37.36 6.64
N SER A 8 19.47 -36.43 5.68
CA SER A 8 20.24 -35.17 5.68
C SER A 8 19.99 -34.25 6.89
N ASN A 9 18.84 -34.40 7.57
CA ASN A 9 18.53 -33.63 8.78
C ASN A 9 19.33 -34.08 10.02
N ASP A 10 19.72 -35.36 10.11
CA ASP A 10 20.44 -35.88 11.28
C ASP A 10 21.92 -35.48 11.26
N GLU A 11 22.54 -35.36 10.08
CA GLU A 11 23.91 -34.85 9.94
C GLU A 11 24.00 -33.37 10.32
N LYS A 12 22.98 -32.56 9.95
CA LYS A 12 22.90 -31.15 10.32
C LYS A 12 22.70 -30.95 11.82
N ALA A 13 21.87 -31.78 12.45
CA ALA A 13 21.67 -31.77 13.89
C ALA A 13 22.96 -32.16 14.65
N ARG A 14 23.72 -33.13 14.13
CA ARG A 14 25.03 -33.51 14.68
C ARG A 14 26.09 -32.42 14.52
N MET A 15 26.14 -31.74 13.37
CA MET A 15 27.06 -30.62 13.13
C MET A 15 26.80 -29.43 14.07
N LEU A 16 25.53 -29.13 14.38
CA LEU A 16 25.16 -28.06 15.32
C LEU A 16 25.65 -28.36 16.75
N VAL A 17 25.51 -29.61 17.20
CA VAL A 17 25.94 -30.04 18.54
C VAL A 17 27.46 -30.03 18.69
N LEU A 18 28.21 -30.29 17.60
CA LEU A 18 29.67 -30.37 17.63
C LEU A 18 30.38 -29.01 17.48
N THR A 19 29.76 -28.05 16.82
CA THR A 19 30.38 -26.74 16.51
C THR A 19 29.91 -25.60 17.42
N GLY A 20 28.73 -25.73 18.05
CA GLY A 20 28.15 -24.68 18.89
C GLY A 20 27.76 -23.41 18.12
N GLU A 21 27.85 -23.41 16.78
CA GLU A 21 27.47 -22.28 15.95
C GLU A 21 25.97 -22.33 15.68
N GLU A 22 25.19 -21.47 16.35
CA GLU A 22 23.76 -21.30 16.02
C GLU A 22 23.61 -20.94 14.52
N GLU A 23 22.73 -21.67 13.81
CA GLU A 23 22.33 -21.34 12.43
C GLU A 23 22.02 -19.83 12.33
N PRO A 24 22.64 -19.09 11.40
CA PRO A 24 22.46 -17.65 11.32
C PRO A 24 20.99 -17.31 11.11
N LYS A 25 20.36 -16.65 12.09
CA LYS A 25 18.94 -16.23 12.02
C LYS A 25 18.71 -15.51 10.70
N LYS A 26 17.99 -16.17 9.79
CA LYS A 26 17.70 -15.69 8.44
C LYS A 26 17.10 -14.28 8.56
N LYS A 27 17.87 -13.24 8.21
CA LYS A 27 17.41 -11.85 8.24
C LYS A 27 16.24 -11.74 7.27
N ARG A 28 15.02 -11.75 7.79
CA ARG A 28 13.81 -11.66 6.99
C ARG A 28 13.74 -10.25 6.43
N ASN A 29 14.02 -10.09 5.13
CA ASN A 29 13.77 -8.81 4.46
C ASN A 29 12.27 -8.54 4.49
N PRO A 30 11.80 -7.39 5.02
CA PRO A 30 10.39 -7.07 4.99
C PRO A 30 9.94 -6.85 3.54
N GLU A 31 8.77 -7.39 3.20
CA GLU A 31 8.13 -7.14 1.91
C GLU A 31 7.84 -5.64 1.75
N LYS A 32 8.06 -5.11 0.54
CA LYS A 32 7.88 -3.68 0.25
C LYS A 32 6.51 -3.44 -0.38
N ASN A 33 5.74 -2.53 0.21
CA ASN A 33 4.52 -1.98 -0.36
C ASN A 33 4.58 -0.46 -0.27
N LEU A 34 4.85 0.18 -1.40
CA LEU A 34 5.13 1.60 -1.48
C LEU A 34 4.48 2.18 -2.74
N VAL A 35 3.77 3.28 -2.57
CA VAL A 35 3.11 4.04 -3.63
C VAL A 35 3.59 5.47 -3.56
N PHE A 36 3.97 6.04 -4.70
CA PHE A 36 4.17 7.46 -4.89
C PHE A 36 3.30 7.91 -6.06
N LEU A 37 2.50 8.94 -5.86
CA LEU A 37 1.66 9.51 -6.91
C LEU A 37 1.64 11.02 -6.82
N GLU A 38 1.52 11.65 -7.98
CA GLU A 38 1.18 13.05 -8.12
C GLU A 38 0.00 13.17 -9.07
N GLY A 39 -1.08 13.81 -8.62
CA GLY A 39 -2.32 13.83 -9.39
C GLY A 39 -3.24 14.98 -8.99
N ILE A 40 -4.42 15.02 -9.60
CA ILE A 40 -5.44 16.04 -9.35
C ILE A 40 -6.59 15.46 -8.55
N VAL A 41 -6.98 16.13 -7.46
CA VAL A 41 -8.12 15.74 -6.64
C VAL A 41 -9.42 15.98 -7.40
N ALA A 42 -10.21 14.94 -7.59
CA ALA A 42 -11.34 15.00 -8.51
C ALA A 42 -12.69 15.31 -7.84
N SER A 43 -12.77 15.10 -6.52
CA SER A 43 -13.93 15.37 -5.69
C SER A 43 -13.50 16.02 -4.39
N GLU A 44 -14.40 16.75 -3.75
CA GLU A 44 -14.13 17.30 -2.42
C GLU A 44 -13.73 16.18 -1.44
N PRO A 45 -12.68 16.38 -0.62
CA PRO A 45 -12.31 15.40 0.39
C PRO A 45 -13.43 15.21 1.41
N PHE A 46 -13.83 13.95 1.63
CA PHE A 46 -14.91 13.61 2.54
C PHE A 46 -14.35 13.25 3.93
N PRO A 47 -14.52 14.10 4.95
CA PRO A 47 -14.06 13.82 6.31
C PRO A 47 -15.03 12.88 7.04
N LYS A 48 -14.46 11.99 7.86
CA LYS A 48 -15.18 11.13 8.79
C LYS A 48 -14.44 11.13 10.13
N GLN A 49 -15.15 11.48 11.19
CA GLN A 49 -14.65 11.40 12.55
C GLN A 49 -15.30 10.22 13.27
N PHE A 50 -14.53 9.52 14.08
CA PHE A 50 -14.98 8.37 14.86
C PHE A 50 -15.08 8.73 16.34
N SER A 51 -15.91 8.01 17.10
CA SER A 51 -16.13 8.22 18.53
C SER A 51 -14.86 8.10 19.38
N ASN A 52 -13.87 7.33 18.90
CA ASN A 52 -12.55 7.18 19.53
C ASN A 52 -11.58 8.34 19.22
N GLY A 53 -12.05 9.42 18.61
CA GLY A 53 -11.25 10.60 18.26
C GLY A 53 -10.45 10.46 16.97
N ASN A 54 -10.40 9.28 16.34
CA ASN A 54 -9.70 9.12 15.07
C ASN A 54 -10.41 9.89 13.96
N LYS A 55 -9.62 10.37 13.00
CA LYS A 55 -10.10 11.07 11.81
C LYS A 55 -9.66 10.34 10.56
N LEU A 56 -10.53 10.34 9.56
CA LEU A 56 -10.32 9.76 8.25
C LEU A 56 -10.81 10.75 7.20
N VAL A 57 -10.04 10.92 6.13
CA VAL A 57 -10.49 11.65 4.95
C VAL A 57 -10.32 10.76 3.72
N VAL A 58 -11.38 10.67 2.93
CA VAL A 58 -11.42 9.88 1.69
C VAL A 58 -11.66 10.80 0.51
N PHE A 59 -10.88 10.61 -0.55
CA PHE A 59 -11.05 11.36 -1.79
C PHE A 59 -10.55 10.55 -2.98
N THR A 60 -10.86 11.04 -4.19
CA THR A 60 -10.41 10.41 -5.43
C THR A 60 -9.36 11.27 -6.11
N LEU A 61 -8.24 10.64 -6.47
CA LEU A 61 -7.14 11.25 -7.20
C LEU A 61 -7.18 10.79 -8.66
N THR A 62 -7.04 11.73 -9.58
CA THR A 62 -6.85 11.43 -11.00
C THR A 62 -5.38 11.48 -11.36
N PHE A 63 -4.94 10.51 -12.13
CA PHE A 63 -3.62 10.46 -12.75
C PHE A 63 -3.80 10.37 -14.26
N CYS A 64 -3.09 11.22 -15.02
CA CYS A 64 -3.13 11.19 -16.47
C CYS A 64 -1.76 10.74 -16.99
N ASN A 65 -1.75 9.68 -17.80
CA ASN A 65 -0.56 9.25 -18.52
C ASN A 65 -0.75 9.51 -20.01
N ASN A 66 0.25 10.15 -20.63
CA ASN A 66 0.29 10.40 -22.07
C ASN A 66 1.36 9.50 -22.69
N TYR A 67 0.97 8.64 -23.62
CA TYR A 67 1.94 7.83 -24.37
C TYR A 67 1.67 7.91 -25.87
N ARG A 68 2.72 7.70 -26.65
CA ARG A 68 2.65 7.70 -28.11
C ARG A 68 2.56 6.27 -28.62
N THR A 69 1.61 6.00 -29.49
CA THR A 69 1.50 4.70 -30.16
C THR A 69 2.61 4.55 -31.20
N ARG A 70 2.86 3.31 -31.64
CA ARG A 70 3.79 3.02 -32.74
C ARG A 70 3.42 3.73 -34.05
N GLY A 71 2.12 4.03 -34.25
CA GLY A 71 1.60 4.80 -35.38
C GLY A 71 1.75 6.32 -35.25
N GLY A 72 2.29 6.80 -34.12
CA GLY A 72 2.57 8.22 -33.90
C GLY A 72 1.44 9.02 -33.24
N GLU A 73 0.30 8.40 -32.95
CA GLU A 73 -0.83 9.00 -32.24
C GLU A 73 -0.51 9.18 -30.75
N GLN A 74 -0.94 10.30 -30.15
CA GLN A 74 -0.87 10.52 -28.70
C GLN A 74 -2.16 10.03 -28.04
N ILE A 75 -2.03 9.06 -27.13
CA ILE A 75 -3.13 8.57 -26.31
C ILE A 75 -2.98 9.11 -24.89
N ARG A 76 -4.09 9.60 -24.34
CA ARG A 76 -4.21 10.03 -22.95
C ARG A 76 -5.11 9.07 -22.18
N ILE A 77 -4.58 8.43 -21.15
CA ILE A 77 -5.34 7.58 -20.23
C ILE A 77 -5.46 8.29 -18.88
N SER A 78 -6.69 8.33 -18.37
CA SER A 78 -7.01 8.87 -17.05
C SER A 78 -7.35 7.73 -16.09
N GLU A 79 -6.57 7.59 -15.03
CA GLU A 79 -6.77 6.61 -13.96
C GLU A 79 -7.31 7.31 -12.71
N TRP A 80 -8.15 6.60 -11.96
CA TRP A 80 -8.81 7.11 -10.76
C TRP A 80 -8.44 6.24 -9.57
N PHE A 81 -7.82 6.85 -8.56
CA PHE A 81 -7.37 6.17 -7.36
C PHE A 81 -8.12 6.68 -6.14
N GLN A 82 -8.68 5.77 -5.35
CA GLN A 82 -9.24 6.14 -4.05
C GLN A 82 -8.12 6.25 -3.01
N VAL A 83 -8.01 7.42 -2.41
CA VAL A 83 -7.02 7.72 -1.37
C VAL A 83 -7.71 7.83 -0.02
N VAL A 84 -7.10 7.21 0.98
CA VAL A 84 -7.52 7.24 2.37
C VAL A 84 -6.38 7.84 3.19
N SER A 85 -6.68 8.87 3.96
CA SER A 85 -5.75 9.52 4.87
C SER A 85 -6.30 9.46 6.30
N TRP A 86 -5.42 9.24 7.27
CA TRP A 86 -5.79 9.09 8.68
C TRP A 86 -5.12 10.15 9.53
N ASN A 87 -5.80 10.55 10.61
CA ASN A 87 -5.27 11.36 11.70
C ASN A 87 -4.46 12.57 11.19
N LYS A 88 -3.16 12.64 11.48
CA LYS A 88 -2.30 13.77 11.07
C LYS A 88 -2.35 14.07 9.57
N VAL A 89 -2.38 13.03 8.72
CA VAL A 89 -2.48 13.23 7.26
C VAL A 89 -3.87 13.73 6.89
N ALA A 90 -4.92 13.22 7.56
CA ALA A 90 -6.28 13.70 7.37
C ALA A 90 -6.42 15.18 7.73
N ASP A 91 -5.80 15.64 8.83
CA ASP A 91 -5.79 17.06 9.20
C ASP A 91 -5.12 17.93 8.13
N VAL A 92 -3.99 17.49 7.54
CA VAL A 92 -3.35 18.18 6.41
C VAL A 92 -4.29 18.26 5.21
N VAL A 93 -4.95 17.16 4.86
CA VAL A 93 -5.88 17.12 3.72
C VAL A 93 -7.02 18.10 3.93
N MET A 94 -7.66 18.10 5.11
CA MET A 94 -8.78 19.02 5.40
C MET A 94 -8.38 20.50 5.33
N ASN A 95 -7.14 20.82 5.70
CA ASN A 95 -6.69 22.21 5.77
C ASN A 95 -6.19 22.78 4.44
N THR A 96 -5.76 21.92 3.51
CA THR A 96 -5.04 22.36 2.30
C THR A 96 -5.66 21.85 1.00
N VAL A 97 -6.26 20.67 1.01
CA VAL A 97 -6.69 19.98 -0.21
C VAL A 97 -8.18 20.22 -0.47
N HIS A 98 -8.50 20.57 -1.72
CA HIS A 98 -9.86 20.78 -2.23
C HIS A 98 -9.99 20.17 -3.63
N LYS A 99 -11.20 20.09 -4.19
CA LYS A 99 -11.39 19.63 -5.57
C LYS A 99 -10.57 20.47 -6.56
N GLY A 100 -9.87 19.82 -7.47
CA GLY A 100 -8.99 20.44 -8.46
C GLY A 100 -7.56 20.67 -7.97
N ALA A 101 -7.28 20.52 -6.67
CA ALA A 101 -5.93 20.67 -6.15
C ALA A 101 -4.99 19.59 -6.71
N ARG A 102 -3.77 19.99 -7.08
CA ARG A 102 -2.69 19.05 -7.38
C ARG A 102 -2.03 18.60 -6.08
N VAL A 103 -1.86 17.30 -5.90
CA VAL A 103 -1.28 16.73 -4.67
C VAL A 103 -0.22 15.70 -5.01
N LYS A 104 0.83 15.69 -4.21
CA LYS A 104 1.87 14.66 -4.15
C LYS A 104 1.61 13.82 -2.91
N LEU A 105 1.63 12.50 -3.05
CA LEU A 105 1.44 11.58 -1.94
C LEU A 105 2.45 10.44 -1.96
N LYS A 106 2.70 9.92 -0.76
CA LYS A 106 3.36 8.64 -0.53
C LYS A 106 2.47 7.79 0.38
N GLY A 107 2.42 6.50 0.11
CA GLY A 107 1.60 5.59 0.89
C GLY A 107 1.83 4.13 0.53
N ARG A 108 0.77 3.34 0.70
CA ARG A 108 0.76 1.91 0.42
C ARG A 108 -0.59 1.49 -0.15
N LEU A 109 -0.61 0.41 -0.93
CA LEU A 109 -1.86 -0.22 -1.34
C LEU A 109 -2.44 -1.02 -0.17
N ARG A 110 -3.74 -0.86 0.09
CA ARG A 110 -4.50 -1.69 1.01
C ARG A 110 -5.66 -2.32 0.26
N SER A 111 -5.69 -3.64 0.25
CA SER A 111 -6.87 -4.39 -0.14
C SER A 111 -7.74 -4.62 1.11
N SER A 112 -9.04 -4.36 0.98
CA SER A 112 -10.05 -4.76 1.96
C SER A 112 -11.15 -5.54 1.26
N ALA A 113 -11.79 -6.45 1.99
CA ALA A 113 -12.98 -7.15 1.56
C ALA A 113 -14.13 -6.78 2.50
N TRP A 114 -15.33 -6.64 1.95
CA TRP A 114 -16.55 -6.34 2.72
C TRP A 114 -17.73 -7.06 2.07
N LYS A 115 -18.79 -7.32 2.84
CA LYS A 115 -20.05 -7.85 2.32
C LYS A 115 -21.10 -6.76 2.31
N ASP A 116 -21.89 -6.70 1.25
CA ASP A 116 -23.06 -5.82 1.21
C ASP A 116 -24.25 -6.40 1.98
N GLN A 117 -25.39 -5.70 1.92
CA GLN A 117 -26.62 -6.09 2.61
C GLN A 117 -27.21 -7.40 2.08
N GLU A 118 -26.89 -7.76 0.82
CA GLU A 118 -27.34 -9.00 0.15
C GLU A 118 -26.37 -10.17 0.42
N GLY A 119 -25.26 -9.92 1.13
CA GLY A 119 -24.24 -10.91 1.47
C GLY A 119 -23.18 -11.13 0.40
N VAL A 120 -23.20 -10.35 -0.70
CA VAL A 120 -22.24 -10.46 -1.80
C VAL A 120 -20.89 -9.91 -1.35
N SER A 121 -19.81 -10.65 -1.64
CA SER A 121 -18.46 -10.28 -1.24
C SER A 121 -17.82 -9.34 -2.25
N HIS A 122 -17.44 -8.15 -1.79
CA HIS A 122 -16.77 -7.12 -2.58
C HIS A 122 -15.32 -6.98 -2.13
N ARG A 123 -14.44 -6.65 -3.10
CA ARG A 123 -13.04 -6.32 -2.84
C ARG A 123 -12.75 -4.90 -3.30
N ARG A 124 -11.98 -4.17 -2.51
CA ARG A 124 -11.55 -2.82 -2.83
C ARG A 124 -10.06 -2.68 -2.59
N VAL A 125 -9.37 -2.02 -3.51
CA VAL A 125 -7.98 -1.58 -3.34
C VAL A 125 -7.99 -0.07 -3.20
N GLN A 126 -7.31 0.42 -2.16
CA GLN A 126 -7.20 1.84 -1.86
C GLN A 126 -5.74 2.19 -1.59
N ILE A 127 -5.39 3.45 -1.76
CA ILE A 127 -4.10 3.99 -1.33
C ILE A 127 -4.26 4.55 0.07
N VAL A 128 -3.55 4.00 1.04
CA VAL A 128 -3.46 4.58 2.38
C VAL A 128 -2.27 5.52 2.40
N ALA A 129 -2.53 6.83 2.42
CA ALA A 129 -1.51 7.86 2.41
C ALA A 129 -0.82 7.96 3.78
N THR A 130 0.51 7.96 3.78
CA THR A 130 1.35 8.16 4.96
C THR A 130 1.98 9.56 4.96
N GLU A 131 2.14 10.16 3.78
CA GLU A 131 2.63 11.53 3.61
C GLU A 131 1.84 12.18 2.47
N MET A 132 1.53 13.47 2.60
CA MET A 132 0.83 14.23 1.57
C MET A 132 1.25 15.70 1.60
N LYS A 133 1.36 16.28 0.41
CA LYS A 133 1.59 17.71 0.21
C LYS A 133 0.77 18.20 -0.97
N GLN A 134 0.10 19.33 -0.83
CA GLN A 134 -0.42 20.06 -1.97
C GLN A 134 0.78 20.59 -2.78
N ALA A 135 0.75 20.37 -4.09
CA ALA A 135 1.72 20.98 -4.99
C ALA A 135 1.30 22.42 -5.28
N ALA A 136 2.28 23.31 -5.40
CA ALA A 136 2.08 24.69 -5.85
C ALA A 136 1.65 24.73 -7.33
#